data_AF-A0A0D0R130-F1
#
_entry.id   AF-A0A0D0R130-F1
#
_cell.length_a   1.000
_cell.length_b   1.000
_cell.length_c   1.000
_cell.angle_alpha   90.00
_cell.angle_beta   90.00
_cell.angle_gamma   90.00
#
_symmetry.space_group_name_H-M   'P 1'
#
loop_
_entity.id
_entity.type
_entity.pdbx_description
1 polymer ?
#
loop_
_entity_poly.entity_id
_entity_poly.type
_entity_poly.pdbx_seq_one_letter_code
_entity_poly.pdbx_strand_id
1 'polypeptide(L)'
;MSVQSHIDNLASKLNLKQDEKDKIEKSIATLSDRLNRYFDGELTDHFKFGSYTRGTILPRKADEYSDVDYMVIFKNPNNYKPQTLLNYLKSFVNYYYHSSEIYQSHPTIVLELNHIKFELVPAKKDIWGNIYIPSPSSSFEEWMKTDPNAFNKKLTDANVKYFYKIKPLVRLMKYWNRLNGSYLSSYELENWIVENYYWNCNNLKDFVYSTFEKLSYNYSDPQGYKDKVDRAKKIIAQTKEYERNNMPYSAEAEIKKLFPDF
;
A
#
# COMPACT_ATOMS: atom_id res chain seq x y z
N MET A 1 10.67 -21.74 19.79
CA MET A 1 10.11 -20.65 18.95
C MET A 1 9.09 -19.88 19.81
N SER A 2 8.87 -18.60 19.54
CA SER A 2 8.01 -17.70 20.31
C SER A 2 7.20 -16.78 19.39
N VAL A 3 6.16 -16.13 19.94
CA VAL A 3 5.38 -15.11 19.22
C VAL A 3 6.27 -14.04 18.61
N GLN A 4 7.22 -13.50 19.39
CA GLN A 4 8.14 -12.46 18.92
C GLN A 4 8.95 -12.94 17.71
N SER A 5 9.57 -14.13 17.81
CA SER A 5 10.37 -14.67 16.70
C SER A 5 9.54 -14.94 15.45
N HIS A 6 8.29 -15.39 15.61
CA HIS A 6 7.37 -15.61 14.49
C HIS A 6 7.02 -14.30 13.78
N ILE A 7 6.65 -13.27 14.56
CA ILE A 7 6.31 -11.94 14.04
C ILE A 7 7.50 -11.29 13.34
N ASP A 8 8.71 -11.36 13.91
CA ASP A 8 9.91 -10.80 13.28
C ASP A 8 10.25 -11.53 11.97
N ASN A 9 10.18 -12.86 11.97
CA ASN A 9 10.43 -13.66 10.77
C ASN A 9 9.44 -13.33 9.65
N LEU A 10 8.14 -13.27 9.97
CA LEU A 10 7.11 -12.91 8.99
C LEU A 10 7.29 -11.48 8.49
N ALA A 11 7.55 -10.52 9.38
CA ALA A 11 7.81 -9.14 8.99
C ALA A 11 9.03 -8.99 8.07
N SER A 12 10.05 -9.83 8.27
CA SER A 12 11.19 -9.92 7.36
C SER A 12 10.80 -10.47 6.01
N LYS A 13 9.98 -11.53 5.94
CA LYS A 13 9.46 -12.11 4.68
C LYS A 13 8.55 -11.15 3.92
N LEU A 14 7.83 -10.27 4.63
CA LEU A 14 6.99 -9.23 4.04
C LEU A 14 7.79 -8.03 3.51
N ASN A 15 9.12 -7.96 3.69
CA ASN A 15 9.95 -7.03 2.94
C ASN A 15 10.14 -7.55 1.51
N LEU A 16 10.06 -6.66 0.53
CA LEU A 16 10.59 -6.94 -0.80
C LEU A 16 12.07 -7.33 -0.70
N LYS A 17 12.41 -8.47 -1.31
CA LYS A 17 13.80 -8.92 -1.42
C LYS A 17 14.57 -8.04 -2.39
N GLN A 18 15.90 -8.04 -2.29
CA GLN A 18 16.73 -7.17 -3.11
C GLN A 18 16.57 -7.47 -4.61
N ASP A 19 16.52 -8.75 -4.99
CA ASP A 19 16.32 -9.17 -6.37
C ASP A 19 14.95 -8.76 -6.94
N GLU A 20 13.90 -8.77 -6.11
CA GLU A 20 12.58 -8.26 -6.47
C GLU A 20 12.62 -6.73 -6.69
N LYS A 21 13.27 -6.00 -5.78
CA LYS A 21 13.46 -4.54 -5.92
C LYS A 21 14.22 -4.19 -7.18
N ASP A 22 15.31 -4.90 -7.49
CA ASP A 22 16.13 -4.62 -8.67
C ASP A 22 15.33 -4.82 -9.97
N LYS A 23 14.49 -5.87 -10.02
CA LYS A 23 13.57 -6.10 -11.16
C LYS A 23 12.52 -5.01 -11.28
N ILE A 24 11.95 -4.55 -10.16
CA ILE A 24 10.95 -3.47 -10.15
C ILE A 24 11.60 -2.15 -10.59
N GLU A 25 12.78 -1.80 -10.06
CA GLU A 25 13.51 -0.58 -10.45
C GLU A 25 13.91 -0.60 -11.94
N LYS A 26 14.32 -1.74 -12.48
CA LYS A 26 14.58 -1.87 -13.93
C LYS A 26 13.32 -1.62 -14.76
N SER A 27 12.18 -2.14 -14.33
CA SER A 27 10.89 -1.87 -14.99
C SER A 27 10.48 -0.40 -14.88
N ILE A 28 10.68 0.23 -13.73
CA ILE A 28 10.43 1.66 -13.49
C ILE A 28 11.29 2.52 -14.43
N ALA A 29 12.59 2.24 -14.52
CA ALA A 29 13.48 2.97 -15.43
C ALA A 29 13.06 2.81 -16.89
N THR A 30 12.66 1.60 -17.28
CA THR A 30 12.17 1.33 -18.64
C THR A 30 10.86 2.08 -18.93
N LEU A 31 9.92 2.10 -17.98
CA LEU A 31 8.66 2.83 -18.07
C LEU A 31 8.92 4.34 -18.21
N SER A 32 9.79 4.89 -17.36
CA SER A 32 10.23 6.30 -17.39
C SER A 32 10.80 6.69 -18.76
N ASP A 33 11.74 5.90 -19.28
CA ASP A 33 12.34 6.15 -20.60
C ASP A 33 11.30 6.13 -21.73
N ARG A 34 10.36 5.18 -21.68
CA ARG A 34 9.30 5.06 -22.69
C ARG A 34 8.31 6.21 -22.61
N LEU A 35 7.94 6.66 -21.42
CA LEU A 35 7.06 7.82 -21.22
C LEU A 35 7.68 9.08 -21.85
N ASN A 36 8.97 9.34 -21.55
CA ASN A 36 9.70 10.48 -22.12
C ASN A 36 9.75 10.44 -23.65
N ARG A 37 9.99 9.26 -24.24
CA ARG A 37 10.04 9.10 -25.70
C ARG A 37 8.67 9.23 -26.37
N TYR A 38 7.60 8.70 -25.75
CA TYR A 38 6.26 8.69 -26.34
C TYR A 38 5.58 10.05 -26.29
N PHE A 39 5.70 10.73 -25.15
CA PHE A 39 5.04 11.99 -24.84
C PHE A 39 6.03 13.15 -24.87
N ASP A 40 6.99 13.11 -25.80
CA ASP A 40 8.06 14.11 -25.90
C ASP A 40 7.47 15.52 -25.98
N GLY A 41 7.87 16.38 -25.04
CA GLY A 41 7.34 17.74 -24.93
C GLY A 41 5.89 17.86 -24.43
N GLU A 42 5.18 16.78 -24.10
CA GLU A 42 3.77 16.81 -23.66
C GLU A 42 3.61 16.64 -22.14
N LEU A 43 4.62 16.09 -21.47
CA LEU A 43 4.65 15.94 -20.01
C LEU A 43 5.34 17.13 -19.33
N THR A 44 4.82 17.47 -18.16
CA THR A 44 5.49 18.38 -17.21
C THR A 44 6.44 17.60 -16.31
N ASP A 45 6.05 16.41 -15.88
CA ASP A 45 6.78 15.59 -14.91
C ASP A 45 6.18 14.17 -14.86
N HIS A 46 6.92 13.19 -14.33
CA HIS A 46 6.38 11.88 -14.00
C HIS A 46 7.25 11.18 -12.95
N PHE A 47 6.62 10.46 -12.01
CA PHE A 47 7.37 9.84 -10.91
C PHE A 47 6.59 8.73 -10.22
N LYS A 48 7.32 7.78 -9.63
CA LYS A 48 6.78 6.79 -8.68
C LYS A 48 6.36 7.44 -7.37
N PHE A 49 5.26 6.98 -6.78
CA PHE A 49 4.82 7.38 -5.44
C PHE A 49 4.23 6.18 -4.70
N GLY A 50 3.43 6.43 -3.66
CA GLY A 50 2.64 5.35 -3.06
C GLY A 50 3.41 4.43 -2.11
N SER A 51 2.86 3.24 -1.88
CA SER A 51 3.38 2.32 -0.86
C SER A 51 4.78 1.78 -1.19
N TYR A 52 5.12 1.72 -2.47
CA TYR A 52 6.44 1.34 -2.95
C TYR A 52 7.52 2.31 -2.48
N THR A 53 7.34 3.62 -2.73
CA THR A 53 8.32 4.64 -2.30
C THR A 53 8.41 4.79 -0.79
N ARG A 54 7.30 4.52 -0.08
CA ARG A 54 7.25 4.50 1.39
C ARG A 54 7.93 3.27 2.01
N GLY A 55 8.16 2.20 1.24
CA GLY A 55 8.69 0.93 1.73
C GLY A 55 7.67 0.08 2.49
N THR A 56 6.37 0.31 2.22
CA THR A 56 5.22 -0.36 2.84
C THR A 56 4.43 -1.24 1.86
N ILE A 57 4.90 -1.36 0.62
CA ILE A 57 4.46 -2.37 -0.34
C ILE A 57 4.72 -3.79 0.20
N LEU A 58 3.85 -4.73 -0.17
CA LEU A 58 4.01 -6.16 0.13
C LEU A 58 4.62 -6.90 -1.08
N PRO A 59 5.35 -8.01 -0.87
CA PRO A 59 5.73 -8.87 -1.97
C PRO A 59 4.49 -9.54 -2.59
N ARG A 60 4.50 -9.80 -3.90
CA ARG A 60 3.36 -10.45 -4.60
C ARG A 60 2.97 -11.81 -4.04
N LYS A 61 3.91 -12.51 -3.39
CA LYS A 61 3.64 -13.76 -2.66
C LYS A 61 2.69 -13.58 -1.48
N ALA A 62 2.73 -12.42 -0.82
CA ALA A 62 1.84 -12.06 0.27
C ALA A 62 0.59 -11.32 -0.22
N ASP A 63 0.70 -10.60 -1.34
CA ASP A 63 -0.39 -9.84 -1.94
C ASP A 63 -0.24 -9.74 -3.46
N GLU A 64 -0.97 -10.58 -4.19
CA GLU A 64 -0.94 -10.65 -5.65
C GLU A 64 -1.30 -9.35 -6.38
N TYR A 65 -2.03 -8.44 -5.70
CA TYR A 65 -2.43 -7.13 -6.22
C TYR A 65 -1.45 -6.01 -5.88
N SER A 66 -0.35 -6.30 -5.19
CA SER A 66 0.67 -5.29 -4.93
C SER A 66 1.16 -4.64 -6.22
N ASP A 67 1.11 -3.32 -6.22
CA ASP A 67 1.34 -2.46 -7.36
C ASP A 67 2.32 -1.33 -7.03
N VAL A 68 2.83 -0.71 -8.08
CA VAL A 68 3.62 0.53 -8.01
C VAL A 68 2.80 1.65 -8.62
N ASP A 69 2.37 2.58 -7.76
CA ASP A 69 1.75 3.84 -8.16
C ASP A 69 2.73 4.72 -8.96
N TYR A 70 2.35 5.15 -10.16
CA TYR A 70 3.18 5.97 -11.03
C TYR A 70 2.41 7.16 -11.59
N MET A 71 2.81 8.36 -11.19
CA MET A 71 2.20 9.62 -11.60
C MET A 71 2.71 10.06 -12.97
N VAL A 72 1.82 10.46 -13.88
CA VAL A 72 2.17 11.03 -15.18
C VAL A 72 1.47 12.39 -15.34
N ILE A 73 2.24 13.47 -15.24
CA ILE A 73 1.71 14.84 -15.22
C ILE A 73 1.80 15.46 -16.62
N PHE A 74 0.66 15.62 -17.28
CA PHE A 74 0.56 16.25 -18.58
C PHE A 74 0.58 17.79 -18.48
N LYS A 75 1.08 18.47 -19.51
CA LYS A 75 0.96 19.94 -19.66
C LYS A 75 -0.50 20.39 -19.81
N ASN A 76 -1.32 19.57 -20.46
CA ASN A 76 -2.76 19.74 -20.66
C ASN A 76 -3.22 21.16 -21.09
N PRO A 77 -2.62 21.77 -22.14
CA PRO A 77 -2.91 23.15 -22.54
C PRO A 77 -4.35 23.36 -23.02
N ASN A 78 -4.99 22.31 -23.53
CA ASN A 78 -6.35 22.34 -24.04
C ASN A 78 -7.41 22.00 -22.97
N ASN A 79 -7.00 21.92 -21.69
CA ASN A 79 -7.85 21.58 -20.55
C ASN A 79 -8.69 20.31 -20.77
N TYR A 80 -8.05 19.25 -21.27
CA TYR A 80 -8.67 17.95 -21.47
C TYR A 80 -9.19 17.36 -20.15
N LYS A 81 -10.31 16.65 -20.26
CA LYS A 81 -10.95 15.91 -19.17
C LYS A 81 -10.12 14.68 -18.78
N PRO A 82 -10.31 14.14 -17.55
CA PRO A 82 -9.59 12.95 -17.08
C PRO A 82 -9.58 11.77 -18.05
N GLN A 83 -10.74 11.44 -18.64
CA GLN A 83 -10.84 10.28 -19.55
C GLN A 83 -9.97 10.44 -20.81
N THR A 84 -9.75 11.67 -21.29
CA THR A 84 -8.86 11.91 -22.43
C THR A 84 -7.41 11.58 -22.06
N LEU A 85 -6.94 12.02 -20.88
CA LEU A 85 -5.58 11.73 -20.44
C LEU A 85 -5.40 10.23 -20.09
N LEU A 86 -6.45 9.58 -19.58
CA LEU A 86 -6.49 8.13 -19.44
C LEU A 86 -6.34 7.40 -20.77
N ASN A 87 -7.02 7.86 -21.82
CA ASN A 87 -6.91 7.28 -23.15
C ASN A 87 -5.49 7.46 -23.74
N TYR A 88 -4.81 8.58 -23.42
CA TYR A 88 -3.41 8.77 -23.79
C TYR A 88 -2.50 7.76 -23.10
N LEU A 89 -2.64 7.59 -21.78
CA LEU A 89 -1.90 6.54 -21.05
C LEU A 89 -2.20 5.15 -21.59
N LYS A 90 -3.47 4.84 -21.90
CA LYS A 90 -3.88 3.57 -22.50
C LYS A 90 -3.20 3.34 -23.85
N SER A 91 -3.15 4.36 -24.70
CA SER A 91 -2.48 4.28 -26.01
C SER A 91 -0.98 4.04 -25.86
N PHE A 92 -0.34 4.76 -24.93
CA PHE A 92 1.06 4.58 -24.58
C PHE A 92 1.38 3.14 -24.13
N VAL A 93 0.62 2.59 -23.17
CA VAL A 93 0.88 1.23 -22.69
C VAL A 93 0.62 0.20 -23.76
N ASN A 94 -0.42 0.37 -24.60
CA ASN A 94 -0.65 -0.53 -25.73
C ASN A 94 0.50 -0.47 -26.74
N TYR A 95 1.07 0.71 -27.01
CA TYR A 95 2.19 0.83 -27.94
C TYR A 95 3.43 0.04 -27.48
N TYR A 96 3.84 0.21 -26.22
CA TYR A 96 5.09 -0.38 -25.71
C TYR A 96 4.96 -1.75 -25.03
N TYR A 97 3.74 -2.12 -24.64
CA TYR A 97 3.46 -3.29 -23.80
C TYR A 97 2.24 -4.09 -24.30
N HIS A 98 1.92 -4.05 -25.60
CA HIS A 98 0.76 -4.73 -26.21
C HIS A 98 0.58 -6.22 -25.82
N SER A 99 1.66 -6.92 -25.49
CA SER A 99 1.63 -8.33 -25.07
C SER A 99 1.37 -8.53 -23.58
N SER A 100 1.25 -7.45 -22.80
CA SER A 100 0.98 -7.47 -21.35
C SER A 100 -0.50 -7.28 -21.08
N GLU A 101 -0.95 -7.64 -19.89
CA GLU A 101 -2.31 -7.36 -19.47
C GLU A 101 -2.46 -5.86 -19.16
N ILE A 102 -3.46 -5.24 -19.80
CA ILE A 102 -3.72 -3.79 -19.75
C ILE A 102 -5.21 -3.57 -19.57
N TYR A 103 -5.58 -2.85 -18.51
CA TYR A 103 -6.97 -2.48 -18.25
C TYR A 103 -7.06 -1.15 -17.48
N GLN A 104 -8.25 -0.57 -17.42
CA GLN A 104 -8.51 0.62 -16.62
C GLN A 104 -9.10 0.19 -15.27
N SER A 105 -8.52 0.68 -14.17
CA SER A 105 -9.00 0.45 -12.80
C SER A 105 -9.08 1.82 -12.10
N HIS A 106 -10.27 2.24 -11.68
CA HIS A 106 -10.58 3.64 -11.33
C HIS A 106 -9.50 4.41 -10.52
N PRO A 107 -9.03 5.59 -10.98
CA PRO A 107 -8.99 6.15 -12.34
C PRO A 107 -7.57 6.07 -12.91
N THR A 108 -7.00 4.86 -12.94
CA THR A 108 -5.64 4.56 -13.40
C THR A 108 -5.68 3.64 -14.61
N ILE A 109 -4.59 3.64 -15.38
CA ILE A 109 -4.32 2.58 -16.36
C ILE A 109 -3.38 1.57 -15.71
N VAL A 110 -3.87 0.34 -15.56
CA VAL A 110 -3.09 -0.76 -15.01
C VAL A 110 -2.30 -1.43 -16.12
N LEU A 111 -0.99 -1.56 -15.89
CA LEU A 111 -0.07 -2.35 -16.69
C LEU A 111 0.45 -3.50 -15.82
N GLU A 112 0.06 -4.73 -16.13
CA GLU A 112 0.50 -5.91 -15.39
C GLU A 112 1.67 -6.61 -16.10
N LEU A 113 2.83 -6.55 -15.46
CA LEU A 113 4.01 -7.32 -15.84
C LEU A 113 4.09 -8.61 -15.01
N ASN A 114 4.88 -9.58 -15.47
CA ASN A 114 5.04 -10.87 -14.80
C ASN A 114 5.39 -10.75 -13.30
N HIS A 115 6.20 -9.77 -12.90
CA HIS A 115 6.66 -9.61 -11.52
C HIS A 115 6.03 -8.45 -10.74
N ILE A 116 5.30 -7.54 -11.38
CA ILE A 116 4.73 -6.35 -10.71
C ILE A 116 3.62 -5.70 -11.56
N LYS A 117 2.66 -5.06 -10.89
CA LYS A 117 1.66 -4.19 -11.54
C LYS A 117 2.10 -2.72 -11.43
N PHE A 118 1.86 -1.93 -12.46
CA PHE A 118 1.94 -0.47 -12.41
C PHE A 118 0.55 0.13 -12.52
N GLU A 119 0.21 1.04 -11.62
CA GLU A 119 -0.97 1.89 -11.76
C GLU A 119 -0.56 3.27 -12.25
N LEU A 120 -0.78 3.54 -13.53
CA LEU A 120 -0.46 4.83 -14.14
C LEU A 120 -1.58 5.83 -13.87
N VAL A 121 -1.27 6.87 -13.10
CA VAL A 121 -2.22 7.92 -12.70
C VAL A 121 -2.02 9.14 -13.60
N PRO A 122 -2.99 9.52 -14.44
CA PRO A 122 -2.88 10.77 -15.19
C PRO A 122 -3.07 11.95 -14.24
N ALA A 123 -2.30 13.00 -14.46
CA ALA A 123 -2.39 14.20 -13.65
C ALA A 123 -2.15 15.47 -14.47
N LYS A 124 -2.49 16.60 -13.87
CA LYS A 124 -2.14 17.93 -14.36
C LYS A 124 -1.62 18.80 -13.22
N LYS A 125 -0.85 19.83 -13.56
CA LYS A 125 -0.46 20.89 -12.62
C LYS A 125 -1.22 22.17 -12.96
N ASP A 126 -1.57 22.94 -11.94
CA ASP A 126 -1.99 24.33 -12.13
C ASP A 126 -0.77 25.27 -12.19
N ILE A 127 -1.03 26.57 -12.37
CA ILE A 127 0.01 27.62 -12.42
C ILE A 127 0.79 27.78 -11.11
N TRP A 128 0.25 27.30 -9.99
CA TRP A 128 0.90 27.32 -8.67
C TRP A 128 1.65 26.01 -8.37
N GLY A 129 1.67 25.08 -9.32
CA GLY A 129 2.33 23.78 -9.18
C GLY A 129 1.52 22.75 -8.38
N ASN A 130 0.27 23.03 -8.02
CA ASN A 130 -0.58 22.03 -7.34
C ASN A 130 -0.91 20.90 -8.32
N ILE A 131 -0.83 19.66 -7.83
CA ILE A 131 -1.10 18.46 -8.62
C ILE A 131 -2.57 18.08 -8.47
N TYR A 132 -3.20 17.75 -9.59
CA TYR A 132 -4.57 17.24 -9.65
C TYR A 132 -4.60 15.88 -10.33
N ILE A 133 -5.35 14.95 -9.73
CA ILE A 133 -5.66 13.63 -10.28
C ILE A 133 -7.17 13.53 -10.54
N PRO A 134 -7.65 12.56 -11.34
CA PRO A 134 -9.08 12.36 -11.53
C PRO A 134 -9.77 12.10 -10.20
N SER A 135 -10.91 12.74 -9.99
CA SER A 135 -11.74 12.47 -8.81
C SER A 135 -12.42 11.10 -8.90
N PRO A 136 -12.84 10.51 -7.77
CA PRO A 136 -13.75 9.39 -7.75
C PRO A 136 -15.04 9.71 -8.53
N SER A 137 -15.64 8.70 -9.16
CA SER A 137 -16.85 8.85 -9.99
C SER A 137 -18.08 9.39 -9.25
N SER A 138 -18.07 9.38 -7.91
CA SER A 138 -19.11 9.94 -7.05
C SER A 138 -18.93 11.45 -6.76
N SER A 139 -17.84 12.07 -7.23
CA SER A 139 -17.57 13.50 -7.04
C SER A 139 -18.30 14.37 -8.06
N PHE A 140 -18.70 15.58 -7.64
CA PHE A 140 -19.21 16.62 -8.53
C PHE A 140 -18.10 17.28 -9.37
N GLU A 141 -16.84 17.18 -8.93
CA GLU A 141 -15.67 17.72 -9.62
C GLU A 141 -14.92 16.60 -10.35
N GLU A 142 -14.49 16.86 -11.60
CA GLU A 142 -13.74 15.88 -12.40
C GLU A 142 -12.28 15.70 -11.93
N TRP A 143 -11.72 16.70 -11.26
CA TRP A 143 -10.34 16.75 -10.79
C TRP A 143 -10.28 17.02 -9.29
N MET A 144 -9.46 16.27 -8.56
CA MET A 144 -9.20 16.53 -7.15
C MET A 144 -7.73 16.87 -6.92
N LYS A 145 -7.48 17.84 -6.05
CA LYS A 145 -6.12 18.20 -5.62
C LYS A 145 -5.52 17.06 -4.81
N THR A 146 -4.26 16.76 -5.03
CA THR A 146 -3.51 15.74 -4.26
C THR A 146 -2.11 16.22 -3.93
N ASP A 147 -1.58 15.72 -2.82
CA ASP A 147 -0.15 15.75 -2.51
C ASP A 147 0.31 14.30 -2.31
N PRO A 148 0.90 13.67 -3.35
CA PRO A 148 1.25 12.25 -3.30
C PRO A 148 2.33 11.93 -2.27
N ASN A 149 3.02 12.95 -1.74
CA ASN A 149 4.14 12.79 -0.80
C ASN A 149 3.88 13.38 0.59
N ALA A 150 2.75 14.08 0.82
CA ALA A 150 2.39 14.65 2.12
C ALA A 150 2.48 13.64 3.28
N PHE A 151 2.03 12.41 3.04
CA PHE A 151 2.04 11.35 4.05
C PHE A 151 3.44 10.80 4.35
N ASN A 152 4.41 10.91 3.42
CA ASN A 152 5.72 10.29 3.54
C ASN A 152 6.49 10.79 4.77
N LYS A 153 6.38 12.10 5.07
CA LYS A 153 7.03 12.69 6.24
C LYS A 153 6.41 12.16 7.53
N LYS A 154 5.08 12.12 7.62
CA LYS A 154 4.36 11.57 8.80
C LYS A 154 4.77 10.13 9.09
N LEU A 155 4.78 9.27 8.07
CA LEU A 155 5.21 7.88 8.21
C LEU A 155 6.68 7.77 8.63
N THR A 156 7.57 8.58 8.03
CA THR A 156 9.01 8.54 8.35
C THR A 156 9.27 8.98 9.77
N ASP A 157 8.67 10.10 10.19
CA ASP A 157 8.80 10.63 11.56
C ASP A 157 8.28 9.61 12.59
N ALA A 158 7.11 9.01 12.35
CA ALA A 158 6.56 7.98 13.22
C ALA A 158 7.44 6.72 13.26
N ASN A 159 7.98 6.30 12.12
CA ASN A 159 8.87 5.14 12.06
C ASN A 159 10.16 5.37 12.84
N VAL A 160 10.75 6.57 12.77
CA VAL A 160 11.92 6.94 13.58
C VAL A 160 11.57 7.00 15.06
N LYS A 161 10.46 7.66 15.42
CA LYS A 161 9.96 7.79 16.80
C LYS A 161 9.78 6.43 17.48
N TYR A 162 9.33 5.43 16.74
CA TYR A 162 9.03 4.09 17.24
C TYR A 162 10.06 3.05 16.80
N PHE A 163 11.35 3.43 16.83
CA PHE A 163 12.50 2.52 16.66
C PHE A 163 12.43 1.64 15.40
N TYR A 164 11.99 2.23 14.29
CA TYR A 164 11.83 1.59 12.98
C TYR A 164 10.82 0.43 12.93
N LYS A 165 9.86 0.37 13.88
CA LYS A 165 8.85 -0.69 13.95
C LYS A 165 7.56 -0.39 13.18
N ILE A 166 7.30 0.85 12.79
CA ILE A 166 6.06 1.24 12.11
C ILE A 166 5.97 0.66 10.69
N LYS A 167 7.02 0.74 9.86
CA LYS A 167 6.97 0.15 8.51
C LYS A 167 6.79 -1.38 8.52
N PRO A 168 7.51 -2.15 9.37
CA PRO A 168 7.21 -3.57 9.58
C PRO A 168 5.76 -3.83 10.05
N LEU A 169 5.27 -3.06 11.02
CA LEU A 169 3.91 -3.16 11.52
C LEU A 169 2.87 -2.90 10.42
N VAL A 170 3.03 -1.85 9.63
CA VAL A 170 2.18 -1.53 8.48
C VAL A 170 2.07 -2.73 7.55
N ARG A 171 3.19 -3.36 7.19
CA ARG A 171 3.18 -4.51 6.28
C ARG A 171 2.48 -5.72 6.89
N LEU A 172 2.70 -6.00 8.18
CA LEU A 172 1.95 -7.03 8.89
C LEU A 172 0.45 -6.75 8.85
N MET A 173 0.03 -5.52 9.15
CA MET A 173 -1.38 -5.16 9.15
C MET A 173 -2.01 -5.19 7.75
N LYS A 174 -1.28 -4.76 6.71
CA LYS A 174 -1.72 -4.91 5.31
C LYS A 174 -1.88 -6.37 4.94
N TYR A 175 -0.94 -7.23 5.36
CA TYR A 175 -1.03 -8.68 5.13
C TYR A 175 -2.25 -9.29 5.83
N TRP A 176 -2.48 -8.95 7.10
CA TRP A 176 -3.70 -9.36 7.81
C TRP A 176 -4.97 -8.87 7.11
N ASN A 177 -5.03 -7.60 6.72
CA ASN A 177 -6.17 -7.02 6.02
C ASN A 177 -6.43 -7.77 4.70
N ARG A 178 -5.36 -8.10 3.96
CA ARG A 178 -5.41 -8.84 2.71
C ARG A 178 -6.02 -10.23 2.88
N LEU A 179 -5.55 -10.99 3.87
CA LEU A 179 -6.08 -12.32 4.20
C LEU A 179 -7.54 -12.29 4.67
N ASN A 180 -8.05 -11.13 5.10
CA ASN A 180 -9.34 -10.98 5.73
C ASN A 180 -10.33 -10.15 4.91
N GLY A 181 -10.16 -10.10 3.58
CA GLY A 181 -11.15 -9.52 2.66
C GLY A 181 -10.85 -8.09 2.21
N SER A 182 -9.71 -7.52 2.61
CA SER A 182 -9.24 -6.19 2.18
C SER A 182 -10.24 -5.06 2.44
N TYR A 183 -10.91 -5.09 3.61
CA TYR A 183 -11.96 -4.13 3.96
C TYR A 183 -11.47 -2.69 4.12
N LEU A 184 -10.22 -2.50 4.55
CA LEU A 184 -9.58 -1.19 4.67
C LEU A 184 -8.69 -0.94 3.45
N SER A 185 -8.71 0.28 2.90
CA SER A 185 -7.71 0.61 1.88
C SER A 185 -6.31 0.62 2.50
N SER A 186 -5.30 0.27 1.70
CA SER A 186 -3.90 0.27 2.15
C SER A 186 -3.47 1.63 2.71
N TYR A 187 -3.91 2.72 2.07
CA TYR A 187 -3.56 4.08 2.47
C TYR A 187 -4.24 4.51 3.78
N GLU A 188 -5.52 4.21 3.97
CA GLU A 188 -6.22 4.52 5.23
C GLU A 188 -5.62 3.74 6.40
N LEU A 189 -5.31 2.46 6.19
CA LEU A 189 -4.68 1.62 7.20
C LEU A 189 -3.29 2.16 7.58
N GLU A 190 -2.49 2.59 6.59
CA GLU A 190 -1.19 3.23 6.83
C GLU A 190 -1.32 4.50 7.69
N ASN A 191 -2.25 5.40 7.35
CA ASN A 191 -2.49 6.62 8.11
C ASN A 191 -2.92 6.32 9.55
N TRP A 192 -3.91 5.45 9.71
CA TRP A 192 -4.45 5.09 11.02
C TRP A 192 -3.36 4.48 11.93
N ILE A 193 -2.49 3.63 11.40
CA ILE A 193 -1.36 3.05 12.15
C ILE A 193 -0.38 4.12 12.62
N VAL A 194 -0.09 5.12 11.78
CA VAL A 194 0.84 6.23 12.06
C VAL A 194 0.29 7.21 13.09
N GLU A 195 -1.03 7.42 13.09
CA GLU A 195 -1.72 8.32 14.03
C GLU A 195 -1.89 7.72 15.44
N ASN A 196 -1.80 6.40 15.55
CA ASN A 196 -1.87 5.71 16.82
C ASN A 196 -0.71 6.06 17.77
N TYR A 197 -1.03 6.22 19.05
CA TYR A 197 -0.04 6.31 20.11
C TYR A 197 0.31 4.93 20.67
N TYR A 198 1.59 4.55 20.59
CA TYR A 198 2.10 3.29 21.13
C TYR A 198 2.80 3.50 22.46
N TRP A 199 2.08 3.23 23.55
CA TRP A 199 2.61 3.29 24.90
C TRP A 199 3.36 2.01 25.25
N ASN A 200 4.59 2.14 25.78
CA ASN A 200 5.38 1.05 26.33
C ASN A 200 5.59 -0.16 25.37
N CYS A 201 5.59 0.08 24.06
CA CYS A 201 5.86 -0.93 23.04
C CYS A 201 7.35 -0.96 22.71
N ASN A 202 8.02 -2.07 22.99
CA ASN A 202 9.48 -2.17 22.87
C ASN A 202 9.92 -3.04 21.68
N ASN A 203 9.06 -3.98 21.27
CA ASN A 203 9.33 -4.92 20.19
C ASN A 203 8.14 -5.00 19.24
N LEU A 204 8.33 -5.62 18.06
CA LEU A 204 7.29 -5.64 17.02
C LEU A 204 6.00 -6.35 17.48
N LYS A 205 6.09 -7.37 18.35
CA LYS A 205 4.92 -8.02 18.93
C LYS A 205 4.09 -7.05 19.77
N ASP A 206 4.71 -6.22 20.60
CA ASP A 206 4.00 -5.23 21.43
C ASP A 206 3.22 -4.25 20.55
N PHE A 207 3.84 -3.78 19.46
CA PHE A 207 3.19 -2.93 18.47
C PHE A 207 1.98 -3.63 17.84
N VAL A 208 2.13 -4.89 17.39
CA VAL A 208 1.03 -5.69 16.84
C VAL A 208 -0.13 -5.83 17.84
N TYR A 209 0.16 -6.20 19.08
CA TYR A 209 -0.86 -6.31 20.13
C TYR A 209 -1.59 -4.99 20.35
N SER A 210 -0.83 -3.91 20.50
CA SER A 210 -1.40 -2.57 20.71
C SER A 210 -2.26 -2.11 19.53
N THR A 211 -1.87 -2.44 18.29
CA THR A 211 -2.67 -2.11 17.10
C THR A 211 -3.99 -2.87 17.08
N PHE A 212 -4.00 -4.19 17.31
CA PHE A 212 -5.25 -4.96 17.32
C PHE A 212 -6.18 -4.60 18.47
N GLU A 213 -5.63 -4.26 19.64
CA GLU A 213 -6.43 -3.78 20.77
C GLU A 213 -7.18 -2.48 20.43
N LYS A 214 -6.54 -1.59 19.66
CA LYS A 214 -7.14 -0.33 19.17
C LYS A 214 -8.03 -0.48 17.95
N LEU A 215 -7.89 -1.56 17.18
CA LEU A 215 -8.66 -1.75 15.95
C LEU A 215 -10.17 -1.75 16.27
N SER A 216 -10.95 -1.00 15.52
CA SER A 216 -12.40 -0.89 15.72
C SER A 216 -13.13 -0.91 14.38
N TYR A 217 -14.45 -1.01 14.47
CA TYR A 217 -15.37 -0.93 13.34
C TYR A 217 -16.54 -0.03 13.70
N ASN A 218 -17.18 0.55 12.69
CA ASN A 218 -18.39 1.35 12.81
C ASN A 218 -19.64 0.47 12.76
N TYR A 219 -20.77 1.01 13.24
CA TYR A 219 -22.06 0.33 13.18
C TYR A 219 -22.47 0.00 11.73
N SER A 220 -22.12 0.85 10.77
CA SER A 220 -22.41 0.69 9.35
C SER A 220 -21.50 -0.29 8.62
N ASP A 221 -20.41 -0.76 9.24
CA ASP A 221 -19.45 -1.62 8.56
C ASP A 221 -20.06 -3.01 8.28
N PRO A 222 -19.63 -3.70 7.19
CA PRO A 222 -20.12 -5.03 6.86
C PRO A 222 -19.91 -6.01 8.01
N GLN A 223 -20.90 -6.87 8.29
CA GLN A 223 -20.81 -7.83 9.39
C GLN A 223 -19.57 -8.73 9.29
N GLY A 224 -19.20 -9.13 8.08
CA GLY A 224 -17.98 -9.90 7.84
C GLY A 224 -16.73 -9.20 8.37
N TYR A 225 -16.59 -7.88 8.21
CA TYR A 225 -15.44 -7.13 8.75
C TYR A 225 -15.45 -7.14 10.28
N LYS A 226 -16.62 -6.88 10.89
CA LYS A 226 -16.80 -6.90 12.35
C LYS A 226 -16.36 -8.24 12.94
N ASP A 227 -16.81 -9.34 12.35
CA ASP A 227 -16.46 -10.69 12.77
C ASP A 227 -14.94 -10.95 12.66
N LYS A 228 -14.26 -10.41 11.63
CA LYS A 228 -12.79 -10.53 11.49
C LYS A 228 -12.05 -9.73 12.57
N VAL A 229 -12.50 -8.52 12.88
CA VAL A 229 -11.91 -7.70 13.95
C VAL A 229 -12.10 -8.37 15.32
N ASP A 230 -13.30 -8.85 15.62
CA ASP A 230 -13.59 -9.53 16.89
C ASP A 230 -12.79 -10.82 17.04
N ARG A 231 -12.71 -11.63 15.97
CA ARG A 231 -11.85 -12.81 15.94
C ARG A 231 -10.39 -12.45 16.19
N ALA A 232 -9.89 -11.37 15.57
CA ALA A 232 -8.51 -10.95 15.77
C ALA A 232 -8.23 -10.53 17.22
N LYS A 233 -9.11 -9.73 17.82
CA LYS A 233 -8.99 -9.36 19.23
C LYS A 233 -9.01 -10.57 20.16
N LYS A 234 -9.88 -11.54 19.90
CA LYS A 234 -9.93 -12.80 20.66
C LYS A 234 -8.62 -13.59 20.56
N ILE A 235 -8.06 -13.71 19.37
CA ILE A 235 -6.77 -14.39 19.15
C ILE A 235 -5.65 -13.67 19.91
N ILE A 236 -5.59 -12.33 19.87
CA ILE A 236 -4.60 -11.56 20.63
C ILE A 236 -4.76 -11.78 22.14
N ALA A 237 -5.98 -11.72 22.65
CA ALA A 237 -6.25 -11.95 24.08
C ALA A 237 -5.79 -13.35 24.52
N GLN A 238 -6.13 -14.38 23.74
CA GLN A 238 -5.76 -15.77 24.01
C GLN A 238 -4.24 -16.02 23.86
N THR A 239 -3.60 -15.39 22.87
CA THR A 239 -2.13 -15.41 22.71
C THR A 239 -1.45 -14.85 23.95
N LYS A 240 -1.90 -13.69 24.45
CA LYS A 240 -1.36 -13.06 25.67
C LYS A 240 -1.62 -13.89 26.92
N GLU A 241 -2.70 -14.66 26.97
CA GLU A 241 -2.99 -15.61 28.06
C GLU A 241 -2.01 -16.78 28.04
N TYR A 242 -1.76 -17.39 26.87
CA TYR A 242 -0.76 -18.43 26.73
C TYR A 242 0.66 -17.95 27.09
N GLU A 243 1.04 -16.72 26.71
CA GLU A 243 2.31 -16.14 27.14
C GLU A 243 2.39 -15.99 28.67
N ARG A 244 1.31 -15.52 29.33
CA ARG A 244 1.25 -15.39 30.80
C ARG A 244 1.33 -16.73 31.53
N ASN A 245 0.81 -17.80 30.93
CA ASN A 245 0.85 -19.15 31.47
C ASN A 245 2.16 -19.90 31.12
N ASN A 246 3.18 -19.22 30.57
CA ASN A 246 4.43 -19.83 30.11
C ASN A 246 4.21 -20.97 29.08
N MET A 247 3.24 -20.80 28.17
CA MET A 247 2.91 -21.75 27.09
C MET A 247 3.35 -21.20 25.72
N PRO A 248 4.66 -21.07 25.43
CA PRO A 248 5.16 -20.35 24.24
C PRO A 248 4.73 -21.00 22.92
N TYR A 249 4.66 -22.33 22.86
CA TYR A 249 4.22 -23.04 21.66
C TYR A 249 2.74 -22.82 21.36
N SER A 250 1.89 -22.80 22.39
CA SER A 250 0.46 -22.49 22.25
C SER A 250 0.24 -21.05 21.84
N ALA A 251 1.00 -20.11 22.42
CA ALA A 251 0.96 -18.70 22.02
C ALA A 251 1.37 -18.51 20.55
N GLU A 252 2.46 -19.14 20.12
CA GLU A 252 2.90 -19.09 18.73
C GLU A 252 1.88 -19.72 17.76
N ALA A 253 1.29 -20.87 18.13
CA ALA A 253 0.24 -21.49 17.34
C ALA A 253 -1.01 -20.60 17.22
N GLU A 254 -1.36 -19.89 18.29
CA GLU A 254 -2.50 -18.98 18.33
C GLU A 254 -2.29 -17.76 17.42
N ILE A 255 -1.14 -17.07 17.54
CA ILE A 255 -0.84 -15.88 16.72
C ILE A 255 -0.73 -16.22 15.23
N LYS A 256 -0.29 -17.43 14.87
CA LYS A 256 -0.24 -17.91 13.49
C LYS A 256 -1.62 -17.96 12.81
N LYS A 257 -2.72 -17.98 13.58
CA LYS A 257 -4.07 -17.88 13.02
C LYS A 257 -4.42 -16.48 12.51
N LEU A 258 -3.67 -15.45 12.94
CA LEU A 258 -3.72 -14.09 12.38
C LEU A 258 -2.64 -13.83 11.36
N PHE A 259 -1.47 -14.42 11.60
CA PHE A 259 -0.26 -14.20 10.82
C PHE A 259 0.29 -15.53 10.34
N PRO A 260 -0.39 -16.21 9.40
CA PRO A 260 0.12 -17.46 8.84
C PRO A 260 1.40 -17.19 8.04
N ASP A 261 2.15 -18.26 7.77
CA ASP A 261 3.32 -18.20 6.90
C ASP A 261 2.91 -18.34 5.43
N PHE A 262 3.78 -17.90 4.51
CA PHE A 262 3.58 -17.94 3.05
C PHE A 262 4.89 -18.15 2.28
#